data_AF-A0A523NTU0-F1
#
_entry.id   AF-A0A523NTU0-F1
#
_cell.length_a   1.000
_cell.length_b   1.000
_cell.length_c   1.000
_cell.angle_alpha   90.00
_cell.angle_beta   90.00
_cell.angle_gamma   90.00
#
_symmetry.space_group_name_H-M   'P 1'
#
loop_
_entity.id
_entity.type
_entity.pdbx_description
1 polymer ?
#
loop_
_entity_poly.entity_id
_entity_poly.type
_entity_poly.pdbx_seq_one_letter_code
_entity_poly.pdbx_strand_id
1 'polypeptide(L)'
;MACAWLGLTVLVTLGQTQLIFLPTRELRTTPRALGLAYEDVTIATTDGEQLHAWLVPYGKASPTVLFLHGNAGNIAETLLSLSWIAQSSVRRIWSSVLSRARQFHRQPDRLSD
;
A
#
# COMPACT_ATOMS: atom_id res chain seq x y z
N MET A 1 30.70 36.56 -2.99
CA MET A 1 29.54 35.82 -3.55
C MET A 1 29.62 34.31 -3.34
N ALA A 2 30.80 33.67 -3.49
CA ALA A 2 30.94 32.21 -3.27
C ALA A 2 30.49 31.73 -1.87
N CYS A 3 30.84 32.46 -0.80
CA CYS A 3 30.42 32.13 0.57
C CYS A 3 28.90 32.17 0.75
N ALA A 4 28.20 33.08 0.07
CA ALA A 4 26.74 33.16 0.11
C ALA A 4 26.08 31.96 -0.59
N TRP A 5 26.63 31.53 -1.73
CA TRP A 5 26.19 30.32 -2.43
C TRP A 5 26.44 29.06 -1.61
N LEU A 6 27.62 28.92 -1.01
CA LEU A 6 27.94 27.78 -0.14
C LEU A 6 27.00 27.73 1.07
N GLY A 7 26.74 28.88 1.71
CA GLY A 7 25.80 28.98 2.82
C GLY A 7 24.38 28.56 2.42
N LEU A 8 23.89 29.02 1.27
CA LEU A 8 22.58 28.65 0.74
C LEU A 8 22.49 27.15 0.44
N THR A 9 23.50 26.56 -0.20
CA THR A 9 23.52 25.13 -0.51
C THR A 9 23.51 24.30 0.77
N VAL A 10 24.33 24.63 1.77
CA VAL A 10 24.32 23.93 3.07
C VAL A 10 22.94 24.02 3.72
N LEU A 11 22.34 25.22 3.76
CA LEU A 11 21.01 25.43 4.32
C LEU A 11 19.94 24.54 3.65
N VAL A 12 19.90 24.55 2.31
CA VAL A 12 18.93 23.75 1.54
C VAL A 12 19.17 22.26 1.74
N THR A 13 20.42 21.82 1.75
CA THR A 13 20.76 20.38 1.91
C THR A 13 20.36 19.87 3.30
N LEU A 14 20.50 20.70 4.33
CA LEU A 14 20.04 20.37 5.68
C LEU A 14 18.51 20.39 5.81
N GLY A 15 17.82 21.27 5.07
CA GLY A 15 16.37 21.42 5.13
C GLY A 15 15.57 20.60 4.12
N GLN A 16 16.23 19.90 3.19
CA GLN A 16 15.60 19.26 2.02
C GLN A 16 14.43 18.33 2.39
N THR A 17 14.55 17.57 3.48
CA THR A 17 13.51 16.63 3.90
C THR A 17 12.23 17.36 4.31
N GLN A 18 12.35 18.50 4.99
CA GLN A 18 11.18 19.30 5.41
C GLN A 18 10.53 20.07 4.25
N LEU A 19 11.28 20.30 3.17
CA LEU A 19 10.78 20.97 1.97
C LEU A 19 10.05 20.01 1.03
N ILE A 20 10.42 18.72 1.05
CA ILE A 20 9.91 17.71 0.14
C ILE A 20 8.82 16.85 0.80
N PHE A 21 9.02 16.47 2.06
CA PHE A 21 8.08 15.60 2.79
C PHE A 21 7.11 16.45 3.61
N LEU A 22 5.81 16.26 3.38
CA LEU A 22 4.72 16.94 4.09
C LEU A 22 3.90 15.91 4.88
N PRO A 23 4.46 15.31 5.95
CA PRO A 23 3.78 14.26 6.70
C PRO A 23 2.64 14.82 7.54
N THR A 24 1.50 14.14 7.53
CA THR A 24 0.37 14.44 8.43
C THR A 24 0.47 13.51 9.64
N ARG A 25 0.53 14.04 10.86
CA ARG A 25 0.61 13.21 12.09
C ARG A 25 -0.73 12.59 12.50
N GLU A 26 -1.83 13.21 12.12
CA GLU A 26 -3.16 12.79 12.55
C GLU A 26 -3.71 11.66 11.69
N LEU A 27 -3.99 10.51 12.30
CA LEU A 27 -4.70 9.41 11.65
C LEU A 27 -6.20 9.65 11.71
N ARG A 28 -6.74 10.33 10.69
CA ARG A 28 -8.17 10.73 10.64
C ARG A 28 -9.14 9.57 10.41
N THR A 29 -8.64 8.40 10.01
CA THR A 29 -9.47 7.21 9.76
C THR A 29 -8.67 5.93 10.03
N THR A 30 -9.37 4.81 10.18
CA THR A 30 -8.78 3.47 10.37
C THR A 30 -9.53 2.44 9.52
N PRO A 31 -8.95 1.27 9.23
CA PRO A 31 -9.65 0.22 8.49
C PRO A 31 -10.98 -0.20 9.14
N ARG A 32 -11.05 -0.17 10.48
CA ARG A 32 -12.29 -0.41 11.22
C ARG A 32 -13.41 0.57 10.87
N ALA A 33 -13.10 1.84 10.61
CA ALA A 33 -14.10 2.83 10.19
C ALA A 33 -14.73 2.50 8.83
N LEU A 34 -14.06 1.66 8.02
CA LEU A 34 -14.55 1.12 6.76
C LEU A 34 -15.18 -0.28 6.92
N GLY A 35 -15.36 -0.77 8.15
CA GLY A 35 -15.88 -2.11 8.43
C GLY A 35 -14.90 -3.25 8.19
N LEU A 36 -13.61 -2.96 8.02
CA LEU A 36 -12.56 -3.97 7.81
C LEU A 36 -11.94 -4.40 9.15
N ALA A 37 -11.78 -5.70 9.34
CA ALA A 37 -10.91 -6.24 10.39
C ALA A 37 -9.45 -5.95 10.02
N TYR A 38 -8.67 -5.49 10.98
CA TYR A 38 -7.25 -5.22 10.77
C TYR A 38 -6.46 -5.45 12.05
N GLU A 39 -5.17 -5.67 11.88
CA GLU A 39 -4.16 -5.75 12.93
C GLU A 39 -3.21 -4.56 12.78
N ASP A 40 -2.93 -3.89 13.89
CA ASP A 40 -1.93 -2.83 13.94
C ASP A 40 -0.55 -3.47 14.11
N VAL A 41 0.38 -3.19 13.20
CA VAL A 41 1.69 -3.85 13.16
C VAL A 41 2.79 -2.81 13.01
N THR A 42 3.92 -3.07 13.67
CA THR A 42 5.15 -2.31 13.51
C THR A 42 6.18 -3.20 12.83
N ILE A 43 6.73 -2.72 11.72
CA ILE A 43 7.74 -3.43 10.93
C ILE A 43 9.09 -2.78 11.19
N ALA A 44 10.00 -3.54 11.78
CA ALA A 44 11.38 -3.11 11.95
C ALA A 44 12.15 -3.31 10.63
N THR A 45 12.86 -2.29 10.20
CA THR A 45 13.72 -2.34 9.01
C THR A 45 15.17 -2.63 9.40
N THR A 46 15.99 -3.06 8.44
CA THR A 46 17.40 -3.41 8.68
C THR A 46 18.27 -2.22 9.08
N ASP A 47 17.85 -1.00 8.72
CA ASP A 47 18.49 0.27 9.08
C ASP A 47 17.99 0.85 10.41
N GLY A 48 17.08 0.16 11.11
CA GLY A 48 16.64 0.53 12.46
C GLY A 48 15.41 1.44 12.51
N GLU A 49 14.80 1.74 11.37
CA GLU A 49 13.51 2.45 11.32
C GLU A 49 12.35 1.54 11.75
N GLN A 50 11.29 2.17 12.26
CA GLN A 50 10.06 1.48 12.65
C GLN A 50 8.89 1.99 11.82
N LEU A 51 8.39 1.13 10.94
CA LEU A 51 7.27 1.46 10.06
C LEU A 51 5.96 1.02 10.68
N HIS A 52 5.05 1.98 10.88
CA HIS A 52 3.68 1.71 11.29
C HIS A 52 2.85 1.25 10.08
N ALA A 53 2.11 0.14 10.23
CA ALA A 53 1.29 -0.42 9.17
C ALA A 53 0.02 -1.09 9.71
N TRP A 54 -0.92 -1.34 8.81
CA TRP A 54 -2.13 -2.12 9.09
C TRP A 54 -2.15 -3.38 8.23
N LEU A 55 -2.27 -4.54 8.88
CA LEU A 55 -2.49 -5.81 8.21
C LEU A 55 -3.99 -6.11 8.16
N VAL A 56 -4.55 -6.24 6.96
CA VAL A 56 -5.95 -6.62 6.76
C VAL A 56 -6.00 -8.08 6.30
N PRO A 57 -6.30 -9.05 7.19
CA PRO A 57 -6.27 -10.47 6.84
C PRO A 57 -7.39 -10.83 5.86
N TYR A 58 -7.07 -11.63 4.85
CA TYR A 58 -8.05 -12.08 3.85
C TYR A 58 -7.85 -13.54 3.40
N GLY A 59 -8.61 -14.46 4.00
CA GLY A 59 -8.61 -15.88 3.64
C GLY A 59 -7.26 -16.58 3.86
N LYS A 60 -7.23 -17.91 3.79
CA LYS A 60 -6.02 -18.71 4.07
C LYS A 60 -5.04 -18.85 2.89
N ALA A 61 -5.43 -18.44 1.68
CA ALA A 61 -4.65 -18.70 0.45
C ALA A 61 -4.74 -17.55 -0.58
N SER A 62 -4.72 -16.30 -0.10
CA SER A 62 -4.80 -15.12 -0.95
C SER A 62 -3.42 -14.47 -1.10
N PRO A 63 -3.09 -13.92 -2.28
CA PRO A 63 -1.87 -13.13 -2.43
C PRO A 63 -1.91 -11.92 -1.48
N THR A 64 -0.75 -11.60 -0.89
CA THR A 64 -0.59 -10.42 -0.04
C THR A 64 -0.15 -9.24 -0.90
N VAL A 65 -0.78 -8.08 -0.71
CA VAL A 65 -0.44 -6.83 -1.40
C VAL A 65 0.11 -5.86 -0.38
N LEU A 66 1.32 -5.36 -0.62
CA LEU A 66 1.90 -4.25 0.13
C LEU A 66 1.53 -2.94 -0.55
N PHE A 67 0.90 -2.03 0.19
CA PHE A 67 0.57 -0.70 -0.30
C PHE A 67 1.32 0.34 0.52
N LEU A 68 2.00 1.26 -0.17
CA LEU A 68 2.79 2.33 0.43
C LEU A 68 2.16 3.68 0.10
N HIS A 69 2.08 4.57 1.09
CA HIS A 69 1.55 5.90 0.88
C HIS A 69 2.54 6.77 0.08
N GLY A 70 2.02 7.85 -0.51
CA GLY A 70 2.85 8.84 -1.20
C GLY A 70 3.64 9.73 -0.23
N ASN A 71 4.47 10.61 -0.78
CA ASN A 71 5.35 11.52 -0.04
C ASN A 71 4.60 12.50 0.93
N ALA A 72 3.35 12.83 0.62
CA ALA A 72 2.50 13.68 1.48
C ALA A 72 1.50 12.82 2.26
N GLY A 73 1.15 13.26 3.47
CA GLY A 73 0.11 12.63 4.27
C GLY A 73 0.60 11.47 5.14
N ASN A 74 -0.26 10.47 5.32
CA ASN A 74 0.02 9.25 6.08
C ASN A 74 -0.81 8.05 5.56
N ILE A 75 -0.67 6.89 6.23
CA ILE A 75 -1.34 5.65 5.85
C ILE A 75 -2.88 5.76 5.84
N ALA A 76 -3.47 6.66 6.62
CA ALA A 76 -4.92 6.84 6.70
C ALA A 76 -5.48 7.53 5.44
N GLU A 77 -4.75 8.48 4.86
CA GLU A 77 -5.16 9.15 3.62
C GLU A 77 -5.19 8.16 2.44
N THR A 78 -4.24 7.23 2.45
CA THR A 78 -4.16 6.14 1.48
C THR A 78 -5.30 5.13 1.61
N LEU A 79 -5.80 4.90 2.82
CA LEU A 79 -6.90 3.99 3.10
C LEU A 79 -8.19 4.39 2.35
N LEU A 80 -8.45 5.69 2.22
CA LEU A 80 -9.57 6.22 1.43
C LEU A 80 -9.41 5.85 -0.05
N SER A 81 -8.21 5.99 -0.60
CA SER A 81 -7.87 5.53 -1.95
C SER A 81 -7.81 4.00 -2.08
N LEU A 82 -7.70 3.22 -1.00
CA LEU A 82 -7.76 1.76 -1.08
C LEU A 82 -9.18 1.23 -0.94
N SER A 83 -10.06 1.98 -0.30
CA SER A 83 -11.46 1.59 -0.09
C SER A 83 -12.18 1.29 -1.41
N TRP A 84 -11.88 2.04 -2.49
CA TRP A 84 -12.44 1.72 -3.80
C TRP A 84 -11.87 0.43 -4.37
N ILE A 85 -10.59 0.09 -4.20
CA ILE A 85 -10.01 -1.19 -4.68
C ILE A 85 -10.59 -2.38 -3.92
N ALA A 86 -10.67 -2.26 -2.60
CA ALA A 86 -11.26 -3.26 -1.72
C ALA A 86 -12.75 -3.51 -2.06
N GLN A 87 -13.48 -2.46 -2.46
CA GLN A 87 -14.90 -2.55 -2.78
C GLN A 87 -15.19 -2.92 -4.26
N SER A 88 -14.36 -2.50 -5.22
CA SER A 88 -14.74 -2.51 -6.64
C SER A 88 -14.16 -3.64 -7.50
N SER A 89 -12.94 -4.14 -7.28
CA SER A 89 -12.23 -4.78 -8.42
C SER A 89 -11.46 -6.08 -8.18
N VAL A 90 -11.07 -6.47 -6.97
CA VAL A 90 -10.38 -7.76 -6.75
C VAL A 90 -11.36 -8.95 -6.75
N ARG A 91 -12.61 -8.70 -6.35
CA ARG A 91 -13.63 -9.73 -6.11
C ARG A 91 -14.21 -10.37 -7.38
N ARG A 92 -14.21 -9.66 -8.53
CA ARG A 92 -14.87 -10.11 -9.77
C ARG A 92 -13.88 -10.62 -10.83
N ILE A 93 -12.67 -10.09 -10.85
CA ILE A 93 -11.62 -10.51 -11.79
C ILE A 93 -11.04 -11.86 -11.35
N TRP A 94 -10.72 -12.02 -10.06
CA TRP A 94 -10.13 -13.27 -9.56
C TRP A 94 -11.11 -14.45 -9.56
N SER A 95 -12.40 -14.21 -9.30
CA SER A 95 -13.43 -15.25 -9.42
C SER A 95 -13.59 -15.74 -10.86
N SER A 96 -13.44 -14.85 -11.84
CA SER A 96 -13.57 -15.16 -13.27
C SER A 96 -12.31 -15.83 -13.83
N VAL A 97 -11.13 -15.46 -13.33
CA VAL A 97 -9.85 -16.10 -13.71
C VAL A 97 -9.74 -17.49 -13.08
N LEU A 98 -10.06 -17.65 -11.80
CA LEU A 98 -10.00 -18.95 -11.11
C LEU A 98 -11.12 -19.91 -11.52
N SER A 99 -12.30 -19.42 -11.93
CA SER A 99 -13.34 -20.27 -12.50
C SER A 99 -12.90 -20.82 -13.85
N ARG A 100 -12.26 -20.00 -14.68
CA ARG A 100 -11.76 -20.39 -16.02
C ARG A 100 -10.57 -21.35 -15.94
N ALA A 101 -9.66 -21.16 -14.99
CA ALA A 101 -8.55 -22.09 -14.75
C ALA A 101 -9.03 -23.48 -14.26
N ARG A 102 -10.07 -23.52 -13.40
CA ARG A 102 -10.67 -24.78 -12.96
C ARG A 102 -11.44 -25.52 -14.06
N GLN A 103 -11.99 -24.80 -15.03
CA GLN A 103 -12.70 -25.39 -16.16
C GLN A 103 -11.73 -26.05 -17.16
N PHE A 104 -10.55 -25.46 -17.36
CA PHE A 104 -9.50 -26.00 -18.23
C PHE A 104 -8.89 -27.30 -17.69
N HIS A 105 -8.73 -27.42 -16.37
CA HIS A 105 -8.23 -28.64 -15.72
C HIS A 105 -9.20 -29.84 -15.80
N ARG A 106 -10.46 -29.66 -16.22
CA ARG A 106 -11.45 -30.73 -16.34
C ARG A 106 -11.70 -31.20 -17.78
N GLN A 107 -11.08 -30.59 -18.79
CA GLN A 107 -11.25 -31.00 -20.19
C GLN A 107 -9.91 -30.96 -20.95
N PRO A 108 -9.07 -32.00 -20.83
CA PRO A 108 -7.93 -32.15 -21.72
C PRO A 108 -8.28 -32.74 -23.10
N ASP A 109 -9.40 -33.47 -23.25
CA ASP A 109 -9.53 -34.44 -24.37
C ASP A 109 -10.59 -34.08 -25.43
N ARG A 110 -10.66 -32.84 -25.94
CA ARG A 110 -11.65 -32.51 -27.00
C ARG A 110 -11.13 -31.68 -28.18
N LEU A 111 -9.91 -31.95 -28.60
CA LEU A 111 -9.33 -31.39 -29.84
C LEU A 111 -8.75 -32.47 -30.74
N SER A 112 -9.51 -33.54 -30.95
CA SER A 112 -9.30 -34.50 -32.03
C SER A 112 -10.66 -35.03 -32.49
N ASP A 113 -11.39 -34.20 -33.22
CA ASP A 113 -12.46 -34.56 -34.18
C ASP A 113 -12.68 -33.37 -35.12
#